data_AF-A0A822BG40-F1
#
_entry.id   AF-A0A822BG40-F1
#
_cell.length_a   1.000
_cell.length_b   1.000
_cell.length_c   1.000
_cell.angle_alpha   90.00
_cell.angle_beta   90.00
_cell.angle_gamma   90.00
#
_symmetry.space_group_name_H-M   'P 1'
#
loop_
_entity.id
_entity.type
_entity.pdbx_description
1 polymer ?
#
loop_
_entity_poly.entity_id
_entity_poly.type
_entity_poly.pdbx_seq_one_letter_code
_entity_poly.pdbx_strand_id
1 'polypeptide(L)'
;MNETSQTNLHTLWDSRLIMMRLQRDFQQNISHYYDHIYQLMLNQSSLNDDDNNIEQWIKQNINTLCTQLYFDEHNATMNSSVNFNLGEIYYQKSIPIMEQNLAYGGRRLAALLNRLAKNRTQKPSNNKEKFYPSTMALIIVLCVERVLAIAKSIII
;
A
#
# COMPACT_ATOMS: atom_id res chain seq x y z
N MET A 1 -7.63 -5.09 33.63
CA MET A 1 -6.21 -4.99 33.22
C MET A 1 -5.37 -5.25 34.45
N ASN A 2 -4.71 -6.41 34.59
CA ASN A 2 -3.96 -6.74 35.81
C ASN A 2 -2.47 -7.02 35.57
N GLU A 3 -1.96 -6.72 34.37
CA GLU A 3 -0.54 -6.78 34.06
C GLU A 3 -0.05 -5.42 33.57
N THR A 4 0.73 -4.73 34.40
CA THR A 4 1.51 -3.58 33.99
C THR A 4 2.75 -4.08 33.26
N SER A 5 2.74 -4.07 31.92
CA SER A 5 3.93 -4.38 31.11
C SER A 5 4.63 -3.09 30.73
N GLN A 6 5.89 -2.92 31.14
CA GLN A 6 6.71 -1.81 30.68
C GLN A 6 7.01 -1.99 29.18
N THR A 7 6.66 -0.99 28.38
CA THR A 7 6.92 -0.96 26.94
C THR A 7 7.04 0.49 26.48
N ASN A 8 7.51 0.71 25.25
CA ASN A 8 7.53 2.05 24.68
C ASN A 8 6.26 2.30 23.84
N LEU A 9 5.96 3.57 23.58
CA LEU A 9 4.75 3.97 22.85
C LEU A 9 4.69 3.37 21.43
N HIS A 10 5.84 3.19 20.77
CA HIS A 10 5.88 2.62 19.43
C HIS A 10 5.48 1.15 19.43
N THR A 11 6.08 0.34 20.31
CA THR A 11 5.73 -1.08 20.49
C THR A 11 4.27 -1.24 20.93
N LEU A 12 3.75 -0.29 21.72
CA LEU A 12 2.33 -0.28 22.08
C LEU A 12 1.43 -0.23 20.84
N TRP A 13 1.69 0.70 19.92
CA TRP A 13 0.90 0.89 18.70
C TRP A 13 1.16 -0.16 17.62
N ASP A 14 2.40 -0.61 17.47
CA ASP A 14 2.78 -1.56 16.41
C ASP A 14 2.21 -2.96 16.62
N SER A 15 2.11 -3.40 17.88
CA SER A 15 1.79 -4.79 18.18
C SER A 15 0.86 -4.98 19.37
N ARG A 16 1.07 -4.26 20.48
CA ARG A 16 0.35 -4.56 21.72
C ARG A 16 -1.13 -4.19 21.64
N LEU A 17 -1.51 -3.08 21.03
CA LEU A 17 -2.93 -2.73 20.84
C LEU A 17 -3.67 -3.79 20.03
N ILE A 18 -3.06 -4.28 18.94
CA ILE A 18 -3.61 -5.36 18.12
C ILE A 18 -3.75 -6.64 18.93
N MET A 19 -2.70 -7.04 19.66
CA MET A 19 -2.73 -8.25 20.50
C MET A 19 -3.81 -8.14 21.58
N MET A 20 -3.91 -7.01 22.27
CA MET A 20 -4.93 -6.76 23.30
C MET A 20 -6.33 -6.82 22.71
N ARG A 21 -6.57 -6.17 21.57
CA ARG A 21 -7.85 -6.22 20.84
C ARG A 21 -8.23 -7.64 20.45
N LEU A 22 -7.28 -8.39 19.91
CA LEU A 22 -7.49 -9.77 19.49
C LEU A 22 -7.83 -10.68 20.69
N GLN A 23 -7.09 -10.55 21.79
CA GLN A 23 -7.32 -11.34 23.01
C GLN A 23 -8.66 -11.00 23.68
N ARG A 24 -8.97 -9.70 23.80
CA ARG A 24 -10.12 -9.23 24.58
C ARG A 24 -11.43 -9.40 23.84
N ASP A 25 -11.47 -8.99 22.58
CA ASP A 25 -12.72 -8.78 21.86
C ASP A 25 -12.94 -9.82 20.74
N PHE A 26 -11.89 -10.55 20.35
CA PHE A 26 -11.95 -11.55 19.27
C PHE A 26 -11.53 -12.95 19.70
N GLN A 27 -11.33 -13.21 21.01
CA GLN A 27 -10.99 -14.55 21.53
C GLN A 27 -9.78 -15.18 20.84
N GLN A 28 -8.77 -14.36 20.48
CA GLN A 28 -7.60 -14.79 19.72
C GLN A 28 -7.88 -15.26 18.28
N ASN A 29 -9.12 -15.10 17.78
CA ASN A 29 -9.51 -15.47 16.42
C ASN A 29 -9.12 -14.38 15.41
N ILE A 30 -8.01 -14.61 14.72
CA ILE A 30 -7.47 -13.69 13.71
C ILE A 30 -8.42 -13.53 12.53
N SER A 31 -9.13 -14.60 12.12
CA SER A 31 -10.06 -14.54 10.99
C SER A 31 -11.22 -13.59 11.26
N HIS A 32 -11.83 -13.66 12.45
CA HIS A 32 -12.90 -12.73 12.81
C HIS A 32 -12.41 -11.28 12.90
N TYR A 33 -11.19 -11.07 13.41
CA TYR A 33 -10.61 -9.72 13.45
C TYR A 33 -10.31 -9.19 12.04
N TYR A 34 -9.78 -10.04 11.16
CA TYR A 34 -9.59 -9.71 9.75
C TYR A 34 -10.91 -9.33 9.08
N ASP A 35 -11.97 -10.13 9.26
CA ASP A 35 -13.28 -9.85 8.69
C ASP A 35 -13.83 -8.51 9.20
N HIS A 36 -13.66 -8.22 10.49
CA HIS A 36 -14.02 -6.92 11.07
C HIS A 36 -13.28 -5.75 10.39
N ILE A 37 -11.95 -5.83 10.24
CA ILE A 37 -11.16 -4.81 9.55
C ILE A 37 -11.56 -4.70 8.07
N TYR A 38 -11.86 -5.83 7.42
CA TYR A 38 -12.31 -5.85 6.03
C TYR A 38 -13.67 -5.14 5.87
N GLN A 39 -14.62 -5.37 6.78
CA GLN A 39 -15.89 -4.64 6.78
C GLN A 39 -15.70 -3.14 7.03
N LEU A 40 -14.80 -2.76 7.95
CA LEU A 40 -14.44 -1.34 8.13
C LEU A 40 -13.91 -0.73 6.83
N MET A 41 -13.02 -1.44 6.13
CA MET A 41 -12.48 -1.00 4.84
C MET A 41 -13.57 -0.81 3.78
N LEU A 42 -14.55 -1.71 3.70
CA LEU A 42 -15.68 -1.60 2.76
C LEU A 42 -16.62 -0.43 3.10
N ASN A 43 -16.80 -0.14 4.39
CA ASN A 43 -17.66 0.93 4.87
C ASN A 43 -17.01 2.32 4.79
N GLN A 44 -15.73 2.41 4.44
CA GLN A 44 -15.07 3.69 4.22
C GLN A 44 -15.63 4.37 2.97
N SER A 45 -16.18 5.58 3.13
CA SER A 45 -16.69 6.37 2.01
C SER A 45 -15.66 6.48 0.88
N SER A 46 -16.09 6.10 -0.33
CA SER A 46 -15.29 6.27 -1.54
C SER A 46 -15.34 7.73 -1.99
N LEU A 47 -14.56 8.60 -1.35
CA LEU A 47 -14.19 9.85 -2.00
C LEU A 47 -13.23 9.46 -3.14
N ASN A 48 -13.81 9.22 -4.32
CA ASN A 48 -13.13 8.70 -5.51
C ASN A 48 -11.91 9.53 -5.96
N ASP A 49 -11.74 10.75 -5.43
CA ASP A 49 -10.59 11.62 -5.67
C ASP A 49 -9.47 11.49 -4.61
N ASP A 50 -9.77 11.03 -3.39
CA ASP A 50 -8.79 10.91 -2.30
C ASP A 50 -7.82 9.73 -2.50
N ASP A 51 -8.27 8.67 -3.16
CA ASP A 51 -7.50 7.42 -3.29
C ASP A 51 -6.36 7.48 -4.34
N ASN A 52 -6.20 8.60 -5.03
CA ASN A 52 -5.11 8.78 -5.99
C ASN A 52 -4.04 9.75 -5.50
N ASN A 53 -4.28 10.47 -4.39
CA ASN A 53 -3.39 11.49 -3.88
C ASN A 53 -2.60 11.01 -2.65
N ILE A 54 -1.36 10.58 -2.90
CA ILE A 54 -0.43 10.13 -1.85
C ILE A 54 -0.15 11.24 -0.82
N GLU A 55 -0.03 12.51 -1.26
CA GLU A 55 0.24 13.63 -0.34
C GLU A 55 -0.90 13.82 0.65
N GLN A 56 -2.13 13.61 0.19
CA GLN A 56 -3.32 13.69 1.04
C GLN A 56 -3.34 12.56 2.07
N TRP A 57 -2.96 11.33 1.70
CA TRP A 57 -2.83 10.22 2.64
C TRP A 57 -1.79 10.50 3.73
N ILE A 58 -0.64 11.04 3.33
CA ILE A 58 0.42 11.43 4.26
C ILE A 58 -0.10 12.50 5.22
N LYS A 59 -0.76 13.54 4.71
CA LYS A 59 -1.31 14.62 5.52
C LYS A 59 -2.37 14.10 6.50
N GLN A 60 -3.26 13.22 6.07
CA GLN A 60 -4.27 12.58 6.92
C GLN A 60 -3.62 11.74 8.03
N ASN A 61 -2.59 10.94 7.69
CA ASN A 61 -1.86 10.14 8.67
C ASN A 61 -1.13 11.03 9.69
N ILE A 62 -0.38 12.04 9.24
CA ILE A 62 0.33 12.96 10.13
C ILE A 62 -0.67 13.67 11.06
N ASN A 63 -1.78 14.18 10.52
CA ASN A 63 -2.80 14.84 11.33
C ASN A 63 -3.36 13.90 12.41
N THR A 64 -3.64 12.65 12.06
CA THR A 64 -4.15 11.64 13.01
C THR A 64 -3.12 11.32 14.10
N LEU A 65 -1.85 11.11 13.72
CA LEU A 65 -0.77 10.83 14.66
C LEU A 65 -0.54 12.00 15.63
N CYS A 66 -0.46 13.23 15.11
CA CYS A 66 -0.20 14.42 15.90
C CYS A 66 -1.36 14.79 16.84
N THR A 67 -2.60 14.45 16.51
CA THR A 67 -3.78 14.81 17.31
C THR A 67 -4.21 13.72 18.30
N GLN A 68 -3.73 12.48 18.15
CA GLN A 68 -4.26 11.35 18.91
C GLN A 68 -3.19 10.52 19.63
N LEU A 69 -2.01 10.31 19.03
CA LEU A 69 -1.04 9.32 19.52
C LEU A 69 -0.34 9.78 20.81
N TYR A 70 -0.02 11.08 20.87
CA TYR A 70 0.80 11.68 21.92
C TYR A 70 -0.01 12.32 23.05
N PHE A 71 -1.28 11.94 23.20
CA PHE A 71 -2.16 12.47 24.25
C PHE A 71 -2.58 11.37 25.21
N ASP A 72 -2.40 11.59 26.50
CA ASP A 72 -2.82 10.64 27.54
C ASP A 72 -4.34 10.59 27.74
N GLU A 73 -4.77 9.85 28.75
CA GLU A 73 -6.19 9.71 29.11
C GLU A 73 -6.86 11.01 29.56
N HIS A 74 -6.07 12.04 29.90
CA HIS A 74 -6.54 13.37 30.27
C HIS A 74 -6.36 14.39 29.14
N ASN A 75 -6.02 13.93 27.92
CA ASN A 75 -5.65 14.78 26.79
C ASN A 75 -4.46 15.71 27.07
N ALA A 76 -3.58 15.33 27.99
CA ALA A 76 -2.30 16.01 28.17
C ALA A 76 -1.26 15.42 27.21
N THR A 77 -0.40 16.29 26.67
CA THR A 77 0.68 15.87 25.78
C THR A 77 1.67 15.01 26.55
N MET A 78 1.88 13.77 26.10
CA MET A 78 2.87 12.86 26.66
C MET A 78 4.27 13.37 26.37
N ASN A 79 5.09 13.48 27.41
CA ASN A 79 6.50 13.83 27.31
C ASN A 79 7.36 12.57 27.23
N SER A 80 8.02 12.33 26.10
CA SER A 80 8.88 11.14 25.87
C SER A 80 9.96 10.89 26.94
N SER A 81 10.29 11.88 27.76
CA SER A 81 11.26 11.79 28.85
C SER A 81 10.70 11.24 30.17
N VAL A 82 9.39 10.98 30.25
CA VAL A 82 8.70 10.56 31.48
C VAL A 82 7.96 9.24 31.24
N ASN A 83 7.92 8.38 32.27
CA ASN A 83 7.10 7.18 32.25
C ASN A 83 5.63 7.54 32.51
N PHE A 84 4.72 7.01 31.69
CA PHE A 84 3.27 7.16 31.88
C PHE A 84 2.61 5.79 31.99
N ASN A 85 1.49 5.77 32.71
CA ASN A 85 0.61 4.61 32.75
C ASN A 85 -0.55 4.85 31.78
N LEU A 86 -0.68 3.98 30.78
CA LEU A 86 -1.76 4.05 29.79
C LEU A 86 -2.82 3.02 30.16
N GLY A 87 -3.98 3.53 30.62
CA GLY A 87 -5.09 2.72 31.09
C GLY A 87 -6.13 2.39 30.02
N GLU A 88 -7.28 1.95 30.49
CA GLU A 88 -8.43 1.56 29.66
C GLU A 88 -8.94 2.72 28.79
N ILE A 89 -8.89 3.96 29.28
CA ILE A 89 -9.35 5.13 28.52
C ILE A 89 -8.48 5.33 27.27
N TYR A 90 -7.16 5.23 27.43
CA TYR A 90 -6.23 5.31 26.30
C TYR A 90 -6.50 4.18 25.30
N TYR A 91 -6.70 2.96 25.80
CA TYR A 91 -7.04 1.81 24.97
C TYR A 91 -8.31 2.07 24.14
N GLN A 92 -9.42 2.47 24.77
CA GLN A 92 -10.70 2.71 24.10
C GLN A 92 -10.62 3.80 23.05
N LYS A 93 -9.83 4.85 23.29
CA LYS A 93 -9.55 5.91 22.33
C LYS A 93 -8.71 5.43 21.15
N SER A 94 -7.72 4.57 21.41
CA SER A 94 -6.71 4.16 20.43
C SER A 94 -7.19 3.09 19.46
N ILE A 95 -8.02 2.15 19.92
CA ILE A 95 -8.52 1.05 19.08
C ILE A 95 -9.21 1.51 17.79
N PRO A 96 -10.24 2.37 17.81
CA PRO A 96 -10.92 2.77 16.57
C PRO A 96 -9.96 3.46 15.59
N ILE A 97 -8.98 4.21 16.09
CA ILE A 97 -7.97 4.89 15.28
C ILE A 97 -7.03 3.88 14.62
N MET A 98 -6.54 2.93 15.40
CA MET A 98 -5.69 1.84 14.90
C MET A 98 -6.42 1.00 13.83
N GLU A 99 -7.65 0.57 14.11
CA GLU A 99 -8.45 -0.23 13.17
C GLU A 99 -8.75 0.53 11.87
N GLN A 100 -9.08 1.82 11.98
CA GLN A 100 -9.32 2.68 10.82
C GLN A 100 -8.06 2.83 9.95
N ASN A 101 -6.90 3.01 10.58
CA ASN A 101 -5.62 3.12 9.86
C ASN A 101 -5.21 1.81 9.17
N LEU A 102 -5.48 0.65 9.78
CA LEU A 102 -5.27 -0.65 9.15
C LEU A 102 -6.15 -0.79 7.90
N ALA A 103 -7.43 -0.46 8.01
CA ALA A 103 -8.37 -0.49 6.90
C ALA A 103 -7.94 0.47 5.76
N TYR A 104 -7.57 1.71 6.09
CA TYR A 104 -7.04 2.66 5.10
C TYR A 104 -5.75 2.14 4.45
N GLY A 105 -4.83 1.57 5.22
CA GLY A 105 -3.58 1.01 4.71
C GLY A 105 -3.83 -0.07 3.65
N GLY A 106 -4.74 -1.01 3.92
CA GLY A 106 -5.13 -2.05 2.96
C GLY A 106 -5.74 -1.49 1.67
N ARG A 107 -6.69 -0.57 1.80
CA ARG A 107 -7.33 0.09 0.64
C ARG A 107 -6.34 0.87 -0.21
N ARG A 108 -5.48 1.68 0.42
CA ARG A 108 -4.45 2.47 -0.27
C ARG A 108 -3.44 1.59 -0.98
N LEU A 109 -3.02 0.48 -0.36
CA LEU A 109 -2.14 -0.51 -0.99
C LEU A 109 -2.81 -1.11 -2.23
N ALA A 110 -4.07 -1.53 -2.13
CA ALA A 110 -4.82 -2.07 -3.26
C ALA A 110 -4.95 -1.05 -4.40
N ALA A 111 -5.24 0.23 -4.10
CA ALA A 111 -5.29 1.31 -5.08
C ALA A 111 -3.95 1.49 -5.81
N LEU A 112 -2.83 1.49 -5.07
CA LEU A 112 -1.48 1.59 -5.64
C LEU A 112 -1.15 0.39 -6.55
N LEU A 113 -1.47 -0.82 -6.12
CA LEU A 113 -1.25 -2.04 -6.90
C LEU A 113 -2.07 -2.03 -8.19
N ASN A 114 -3.34 -1.62 -8.11
CA ASN A 114 -4.21 -1.47 -9.28
C ASN A 114 -3.67 -0.43 -10.26
N ARG A 115 -3.14 0.71 -9.76
CA ARG A 115 -2.49 1.72 -10.60
C ARG A 115 -1.24 1.19 -11.29
N LEU A 116 -0.38 0.49 -10.55
CA LEU A 116 0.82 -0.14 -11.10
C LEU A 116 0.49 -1.17 -12.19
N ALA A 117 -0.54 -1.98 -11.96
CA ALA A 117 -1.02 -2.95 -12.95
C ALA A 117 -1.55 -2.27 -14.22
N LYS A 118 -2.38 -1.22 -14.08
CA LYS A 118 -2.90 -0.43 -15.21
C LYS A 118 -1.79 0.21 -16.04
N ASN A 119 -0.79 0.80 -15.38
CA ASN A 119 0.36 1.42 -16.04
C ASN A 119 1.22 0.41 -16.81
N ARG A 120 1.27 -0.86 -16.37
CA ARG A 120 1.92 -1.93 -17.14
C ARG A 120 1.12 -2.31 -18.39
N THR A 121 -0.20 -2.39 -18.31
CA THR A 121 -1.07 -2.70 -19.46
C THR A 121 -1.18 -1.56 -20.47
N GLN A 122 -0.99 -0.30 -20.02
CA GLN A 122 -1.01 0.90 -20.86
C GLN A 122 0.35 1.27 -21.46
N LYS A 123 1.36 0.39 -21.43
CA LYS A 123 2.49 0.54 -22.35
C LYS A 123 2.05 -0.03 -23.70
N PRO A 124 1.49 0.76 -24.64
CA PRO A 124 1.45 0.27 -26.00
C PRO A 124 2.90 -0.03 -26.37
N SER A 125 3.13 -1.20 -26.95
CA SER A 125 4.28 -1.45 -27.79
C SER A 125 4.19 -0.52 -29.01
N ASN A 126 4.29 0.79 -28.79
CA ASN A 126 4.53 1.81 -29.78
C ASN A 126 6.04 2.01 -29.98
N ASN A 127 6.82 0.95 -29.74
CA ASN A 127 7.95 0.71 -30.62
C ASN A 127 7.34 0.38 -31.99
N LYS A 128 6.98 1.44 -32.75
CA LYS A 128 7.37 1.43 -34.15
C LYS A 128 8.88 1.27 -34.08
N GLU A 129 9.36 0.03 -34.15
CA GLU A 129 10.76 -0.26 -34.38
C GLU A 129 11.10 0.52 -35.66
N LYS A 130 11.64 1.72 -35.49
CA LYS A 130 12.22 2.47 -36.57
C LYS A 130 13.45 1.66 -36.93
N PHE A 131 13.28 0.71 -37.86
CA PHE A 131 14.41 0.03 -38.47
C PHE A 131 15.36 1.11 -38.92
N TYR A 132 16.56 1.10 -38.34
CA TYR A 132 17.60 2.04 -38.71
C TYR A 132 17.84 1.88 -40.22
N PRO A 133 18.13 2.96 -40.96
CA PRO A 133 18.35 2.88 -42.41
C PRO A 133 19.39 1.82 -42.80
N SER A 134 20.36 1.56 -41.90
CA SER A 134 21.36 0.51 -42.03
C SER A 134 20.79 -0.91 -42.00
N THR A 135 19.80 -1.20 -41.13
CA THR A 135 19.15 -2.52 -41.08
C THR A 135 18.24 -2.74 -42.29
N MET A 136 17.56 -1.70 -42.77
CA MET A 136 16.78 -1.79 -44.02
C MET A 136 17.67 -2.06 -45.24
N ALA A 137 18.83 -1.39 -45.33
CA ALA A 137 19.78 -1.63 -46.42
C ALA A 137 20.30 -3.07 -46.43
N LEU A 138 20.61 -3.63 -45.25
CA LEU A 138 21.12 -5.01 -45.12
C LEU A 138 20.05 -6.04 -45.52
N ILE A 139 18.79 -5.83 -45.12
CA ILE A 139 17.66 -6.68 -45.53
C ILE A 139 17.48 -6.65 -47.05
N ILE A 140 17.53 -5.46 -47.67
CA ILE A 140 17.39 -5.32 -49.12
C ILE A 140 18.51 -6.06 -49.86
N VAL A 141 19.77 -5.91 -49.42
CA VAL A 141 20.92 -6.61 -50.02
C VAL A 141 20.73 -8.12 -49.96
N LEU A 142 20.33 -8.66 -48.79
CA LEU A 142 20.09 -10.09 -48.62
C LEU A 142 18.94 -10.60 -49.50
N CYS A 143 17.86 -9.82 -49.66
CA CYS A 143 16.77 -10.16 -50.57
C CYS A 143 17.22 -10.18 -52.03
N VAL A 144 18.00 -9.19 -52.47
CA VAL A 144 18.53 -9.11 -53.83
C VAL A 144 19.46 -10.28 -54.13
N GLU A 145 20.38 -10.62 -53.22
CA GLU A 145 21.25 -11.79 -53.40
C GLU A 145 20.46 -13.10 -53.50
N ARG A 146 19.41 -13.26 -52.70
CA ARG A 146 18.56 -14.45 -52.75
C ARG A 146 17.78 -14.55 -54.07
N VAL A 147 17.25 -13.44 -54.58
CA VAL A 147 16.56 -13.42 -55.88
C VAL A 147 17.53 -13.73 -57.02
N LEU A 148 18.75 -13.16 -56.99
CA LEU A 148 19.77 -13.44 -57.99
C LEU A 148 20.25 -14.90 -57.95
N ALA A 149 20.38 -15.49 -56.77
CA ALA A 149 20.73 -16.90 -56.61
C ALA A 149 19.65 -17.83 -57.19
N ILE A 150 18.37 -17.53 -56.94
CA ILE A 150 17.23 -18.28 -57.48
C ILE A 150 17.18 -18.14 -59.01
N ALA A 151 17.31 -16.92 -59.54
CA ALA A 151 17.32 -16.68 -60.98
C ALA A 151 18.46 -17.43 -61.69
N LYS A 152 19.66 -17.44 -61.10
CA LYS A 152 20.78 -18.23 -61.62
C LYS A 152 20.51 -19.74 -61.58
N SER A 153 19.80 -20.23 -60.56
CA SER A 153 19.42 -21.65 -60.43
C SER A 153 18.31 -22.07 -61.40
N ILE A 154 17.57 -21.14 -62.00
CA ILE A 154 16.51 -21.42 -62.99
C ILE A 154 17.04 -21.36 -64.43
N ILE A 155 18.17 -20.68 -64.66
CA ILE A 155 18.78 -20.45 -65.98
C ILE A 155 19.83 -21.53 -66.33
N ILE A 156 20.10 -22.49 -65.43
CA ILE A 156 20.91 -23.69 -65.66
C ILE A 156 19.98 -24.90 -65.67
#